data_AF-A0A7X6Q097-F1
#
_entry.id   AF-A0A7X6Q097-F1
#
_cell.length_a   1.000
_cell.length_b   1.000
_cell.length_c   1.000
_cell.angle_alpha   90.00
_cell.angle_beta   90.00
_cell.angle_gamma   90.00
#
_symmetry.space_group_name_H-M   'P 1'
#
loop_
_entity.id
_entity.type
_entity.pdbx_description
1 polymer ?
#
loop_
_entity_poly.entity_id
_entity_poly.type
_entity_poly.pdbx_seq_one_letter_code
_entity_poly.pdbx_strand_id
1 'polypeptide(L)'
;MNNLTQKINLEVARIYAGRRHRAHSLRDQRLADLYGRYPQLEALDRAIQDAGFQRLEAALTGHGEGEAEAALEAIQMQRMDFLRARGLTEGYSQPHYSCRACQDTGRLEGQWCPCRKQIVQTILPDYLPDRMAADASFDRFNLNLFEAGDRDVMADYLQMAQIYSQHFDRVKDRNLFFTGRPGTGKTFLMQCSGQRLMDQGKAVIYVTAPNLFDMIMRYKRQQLSFRPDPA
;
A
#
# COMPACT_ATOMS: atom_id res chain seq x y z
N MET A 1 14.51 21.05 9.81
CA MET A 1 13.63 19.93 10.24
C MET A 1 12.57 19.73 9.17
N ASN A 2 12.42 18.52 8.64
CA ASN A 2 11.42 18.26 7.61
C ASN A 2 10.00 18.39 8.20
N ASN A 3 9.14 19.16 7.53
CA ASN A 3 7.72 19.23 7.87
C ASN A 3 7.08 17.83 7.70
N LEU A 4 6.06 17.49 8.48
CA LEU A 4 5.35 16.21 8.46
C LEU A 4 5.01 15.74 7.03
N THR A 5 4.56 16.65 6.17
CA THR A 5 4.27 16.34 4.76
C THR A 5 5.48 15.79 4.01
N GLN A 6 6.67 16.35 4.24
CA GLN A 6 7.91 15.87 3.63
C GLN A 6 8.28 14.49 4.15
N LYS A 7 8.12 14.25 5.46
CA LYS A 7 8.39 12.92 6.07
C LYS A 7 7.48 11.84 5.47
N ILE A 8 6.18 12.10 5.39
CA ILE A 8 5.19 11.20 4.79
C ILE A 8 5.55 10.94 3.31
N ASN A 9 5.89 11.97 2.54
CA ASN A 9 6.24 11.79 1.13
C ASN A 9 7.51 10.94 0.93
N LEU A 10 8.52 11.11 1.77
CA LEU A 10 9.74 10.29 1.73
C LEU A 10 9.43 8.83 2.08
N GLU A 11 8.56 8.59 3.07
CA GLU A 11 8.15 7.24 3.45
C GLU A 11 7.35 6.55 2.34
N VAL A 12 6.39 7.26 1.75
CA VAL A 12 5.63 6.77 0.59
C VAL A 12 6.58 6.41 -0.56
N ALA A 13 7.56 7.25 -0.86
CA ALA A 13 8.55 6.99 -1.89
C ALA A 13 9.40 5.74 -1.57
N ARG A 14 9.80 5.56 -0.30
CA ARG A 14 10.52 4.37 0.15
C ARG A 14 9.68 3.09 -0.01
N ILE A 15 8.40 3.14 0.37
CA ILE A 15 7.47 2.00 0.22
C ILE A 15 7.33 1.62 -1.25
N TYR A 16 7.15 2.59 -2.15
CA TYR A 16 7.09 2.34 -3.58
C TYR A 16 8.38 1.73 -4.12
N ALA A 17 9.55 2.25 -3.73
CA ALA A 17 10.85 1.70 -4.11
C ALA A 17 11.01 0.24 -3.63
N GLY A 18 10.64 -0.04 -2.38
CA GLY A 18 10.67 -1.39 -1.81
C GLY A 18 9.75 -2.36 -2.55
N ARG A 19 8.52 -1.93 -2.90
CA ARG A 19 7.58 -2.75 -3.69
C ARG A 19 8.14 -3.09 -5.07
N ARG A 20 8.70 -2.12 -5.78
CA ARG A 20 9.33 -2.36 -7.10
C ARG A 20 10.53 -3.29 -6.99
N HIS A 21 11.43 -3.04 -6.03
CA HIS A 21 12.59 -3.90 -5.82
C HIS A 21 12.19 -5.34 -5.54
N ARG A 22 11.17 -5.55 -4.70
CA ARG A 22 10.60 -6.88 -4.43
C ARG A 22 9.99 -7.50 -5.68
N ALA A 23 9.24 -6.75 -6.48
CA ALA A 23 8.63 -7.23 -7.72
C ALA A 23 9.67 -7.68 -8.75
N HIS A 24 10.77 -6.93 -8.91
CA HIS A 24 11.89 -7.31 -9.77
C HIS A 24 12.64 -8.52 -9.23
N SER A 25 12.95 -8.56 -7.93
CA SER A 25 13.63 -9.70 -7.32
C SER A 25 12.83 -11.00 -7.48
N LEU A 26 11.51 -10.95 -7.28
CA LEU A 26 10.62 -12.11 -7.49
C LEU A 26 10.49 -12.49 -8.97
N ARG A 27 10.53 -11.53 -9.90
CA ARG A 27 10.64 -11.83 -11.33
C ARG A 27 11.94 -12.56 -11.64
N ASP A 28 13.06 -12.07 -11.14
CA ASP A 28 14.38 -12.65 -11.42
C ASP A 28 14.50 -14.08 -10.91
N GLN A 29 13.98 -14.35 -9.71
CA GLN A 29 13.88 -15.71 -9.17
C GLN A 29 13.04 -16.62 -10.07
N ARG A 30 11.82 -16.20 -10.44
CA ARG A 30 10.95 -16.98 -11.34
C ARG A 30 11.59 -17.23 -12.70
N LEU A 31 12.31 -16.24 -13.23
CA LEU A 31 12.98 -16.36 -14.52
C LEU A 31 14.16 -17.32 -14.45
N ALA A 32 14.98 -17.26 -13.38
CA ALA A 32 16.06 -18.20 -13.14
C ALA A 32 15.55 -19.63 -13.02
N ASP A 33 14.46 -19.85 -12.28
CA ASP A 33 13.81 -21.16 -12.16
C ASP A 33 13.28 -21.67 -13.52
N LEU A 34 12.67 -20.77 -14.31
CA LEU A 34 12.16 -21.11 -15.64
C LEU A 34 13.27 -21.46 -16.62
N TYR A 35 14.36 -20.68 -16.67
CA TYR A 35 15.49 -20.95 -17.55
C TYR A 35 16.27 -22.19 -17.12
N GLY A 36 16.41 -22.44 -15.81
CA GLY A 36 16.96 -23.70 -15.30
C GLY A 36 16.15 -24.91 -15.74
N ARG A 37 14.82 -24.80 -15.77
CA ARG A 37 13.92 -25.87 -16.24
C ARG A 37 13.84 -25.97 -17.76
N TYR A 38 13.96 -24.85 -18.46
CA TYR A 38 13.79 -24.74 -19.90
C TYR A 38 14.93 -23.93 -20.55
N PRO A 39 16.15 -24.48 -20.67
CA PRO A 39 17.27 -23.78 -21.29
C PRO A 39 17.01 -23.35 -22.75
N GLN A 40 16.13 -24.09 -23.44
CA GLN A 40 15.66 -23.76 -24.79
C GLN A 40 14.91 -22.43 -24.83
N LEU A 41 14.16 -22.09 -23.77
CA LEU A 41 13.47 -20.81 -23.67
C LEU A 41 14.48 -19.66 -23.53
N GLU A 42 15.51 -19.84 -22.71
CA GLU A 42 16.59 -18.85 -22.58
C GLU A 42 17.31 -18.62 -23.91
N ALA A 43 17.59 -19.70 -24.66
CA ALA A 43 18.21 -19.61 -25.97
C ALA A 43 17.33 -18.84 -26.98
N LEU A 44 16.01 -19.10 -26.98
CA LEU A 44 15.06 -18.36 -27.82
C LEU A 44 14.99 -16.89 -27.43
N ASP A 45 14.97 -16.56 -26.13
CA ASP A 45 14.93 -15.18 -25.66
C ASP A 45 16.22 -14.42 -26.01
N ARG A 46 17.39 -15.06 -25.92
CA ARG A 46 18.66 -14.49 -26.39
C ARG A 46 18.66 -14.28 -27.91
N ALA A 47 18.21 -15.27 -28.68
CA ALA A 47 18.13 -15.16 -30.13
C ALA A 47 17.19 -14.03 -30.60
N ILE A 48 16.08 -13.79 -29.88
CA ILE A 48 15.19 -12.64 -30.13
C ILE A 48 15.91 -11.32 -29.84
N GLN A 49 16.71 -11.23 -28.77
CA GLN A 49 17.49 -10.03 -28.46
C GLN A 49 18.51 -9.75 -29.58
N ASP A 50 19.28 -10.76 -29.98
CA ASP A 50 20.30 -10.64 -31.03
C ASP A 50 19.69 -10.24 -32.38
N ALA A 51 18.59 -10.89 -32.78
CA ALA A 51 17.87 -10.54 -34.01
C ALA A 51 17.28 -9.12 -33.94
N GLY A 52 16.83 -8.68 -32.77
CA GLY A 52 16.36 -7.31 -32.55
C GLY A 52 17.45 -6.26 -32.75
N PHE A 53 18.69 -6.54 -32.32
CA PHE A 53 19.84 -5.67 -32.57
C PHE A 53 20.20 -5.62 -34.06
N GLN A 54 20.23 -6.77 -34.74
CA GLN A 54 20.49 -6.84 -36.19
C GLN A 54 19.45 -6.04 -36.99
N ARG A 55 18.18 -6.11 -36.59
CA ARG A 55 17.10 -5.32 -37.21
C ARG A 55 17.30 -3.83 -37.03
N LEU A 56 17.71 -3.38 -35.84
CA LEU A 56 18.02 -1.98 -35.58
C LEU A 56 19.20 -1.50 -36.44
N GLU A 57 20.25 -2.30 -36.56
CA GLU A 57 21.41 -2.00 -37.40
C GLU A 57 21.05 -1.92 -38.89
N ALA A 58 20.24 -2.86 -39.38
CA ALA A 58 19.72 -2.87 -40.75
C ALA A 58 18.88 -1.61 -41.07
N ALA A 59 18.03 -1.19 -40.14
CA ALA A 59 17.22 0.02 -40.28
C ALA A 59 18.07 1.31 -40.31
N LEU A 60 19.19 1.35 -39.58
CA LEU A 60 20.11 2.50 -39.59
C LEU A 60 20.97 2.57 -40.85
N THR A 61 21.35 1.42 -41.40
CA THR A 61 22.22 1.31 -42.58
C THR A 61 21.42 1.32 -43.90
N GLY A 62 20.09 1.10 -43.84
CA GLY A 62 19.22 1.04 -45.01
C GLY A 62 19.42 -0.22 -45.86
N HIS A 63 20.03 -1.26 -45.32
CA HIS A 63 20.34 -2.51 -46.00
C HIS A 63 19.81 -3.70 -45.20
N GLY A 64 19.10 -4.62 -45.87
CA GLY A 64 18.70 -5.90 -45.28
C GLY A 64 17.57 -5.83 -44.23
N GLU A 65 16.86 -4.71 -44.12
CA GLU A 65 15.81 -4.52 -43.10
C GLU A 65 14.72 -5.60 -43.18
N GLY A 66 14.25 -5.95 -44.39
CA GLY A 66 13.24 -6.99 -44.57
C GLY A 66 13.69 -8.40 -44.20
N GLU A 67 14.97 -8.73 -44.42
CA GLU A 67 15.54 -10.03 -44.03
C GLU A 67 15.68 -10.13 -42.51
N ALA A 68 16.12 -9.05 -41.87
CA ALA A 68 16.24 -8.98 -40.42
C ALA A 68 14.87 -9.01 -39.71
N GLU A 69 13.84 -8.36 -40.27
CA GLU A 69 12.47 -8.45 -39.77
C GLU A 69 11.93 -9.89 -39.86
N ALA A 70 12.05 -10.53 -41.02
CA ALA A 70 11.56 -11.90 -41.22
C ALA A 70 12.26 -12.91 -40.29
N ALA A 71 13.57 -12.73 -40.05
CA ALA A 71 14.32 -13.55 -39.11
C ALA A 71 13.82 -13.38 -37.67
N LEU A 72 13.57 -12.13 -37.24
CA LEU A 72 13.03 -11.83 -35.91
C LEU A 72 11.64 -12.44 -35.71
N GLU A 73 10.73 -12.27 -36.69
CA GLU A 73 9.37 -12.82 -36.63
C GLU A 73 9.38 -14.36 -36.53
N ALA A 74 10.27 -15.03 -37.27
CA ALA A 74 10.39 -16.48 -37.22
C ALA A 74 10.78 -16.98 -35.81
N ILE A 75 11.74 -16.33 -35.16
CA ILE A 75 12.18 -16.72 -33.81
C ILE A 75 11.09 -16.38 -32.77
N GLN A 76 10.40 -15.25 -32.90
CA GLN A 76 9.28 -14.90 -32.03
C GLN A 76 8.15 -15.93 -32.10
N MET A 77 7.84 -16.43 -33.29
CA MET A 77 6.85 -17.48 -33.50
C MET A 77 7.29 -18.81 -32.86
N GLN A 78 8.55 -19.19 -32.99
CA GLN A 78 9.11 -20.36 -32.30
C GLN A 78 9.00 -20.24 -30.77
N ARG A 79 9.29 -19.06 -30.20
CA ARG A 79 9.11 -18.79 -28.77
C ARG A 79 7.64 -18.92 -28.36
N MET A 80 6.72 -18.38 -29.14
CA MET A 80 5.29 -18.45 -28.84
C MET A 80 4.76 -19.89 -28.87
N ASP A 81 5.21 -20.71 -29.82
CA ASP A 81 4.84 -22.13 -29.90
C ASP A 81 5.46 -22.92 -28.76
N PHE A 82 6.70 -22.63 -28.38
CA PHE A 82 7.35 -23.21 -27.21
C PHE A 82 6.55 -22.97 -25.92
N LEU A 83 6.10 -21.73 -25.72
CA LEU A 83 5.29 -21.33 -24.56
C LEU A 83 3.95 -22.06 -24.55
N ARG A 84 3.23 -22.07 -25.69
CA ARG A 84 1.93 -22.75 -25.84
C ARG A 84 2.01 -24.23 -25.58
N ALA A 85 3.01 -24.92 -26.13
CA ALA A 85 3.22 -26.36 -25.94
C ALA A 85 3.44 -26.77 -24.48
N ARG A 86 3.84 -25.82 -23.61
CA ARG A 86 4.14 -26.05 -22.19
C ARG A 86 3.18 -25.36 -21.23
N GLY A 87 2.13 -24.71 -21.75
CA GLY A 87 1.17 -23.95 -20.94
C GLY A 87 1.79 -22.75 -20.22
N LEU A 88 2.87 -22.18 -20.76
CA LEU A 88 3.52 -20.99 -20.20
C LEU A 88 2.88 -19.72 -20.78
N THR A 89 2.68 -18.72 -19.94
CA THR A 89 2.11 -17.42 -20.34
C THR A 89 3.19 -16.45 -20.77
N GLU A 90 3.00 -15.70 -21.85
CA GLU A 90 3.96 -14.72 -22.40
C GLU A 90 4.45 -13.66 -21.41
N GLY A 91 3.65 -13.30 -20.40
CA GLY A 91 4.03 -12.36 -19.34
C GLY A 91 5.00 -12.89 -18.28
N TYR A 92 5.60 -14.08 -18.47
CA TYR A 92 6.46 -14.74 -17.46
C TYR A 92 7.66 -13.89 -17.03
N SER A 93 8.19 -13.08 -17.95
CA SER A 93 9.35 -12.21 -17.72
C SER A 93 8.97 -10.86 -17.11
N GLN A 94 7.68 -10.58 -16.88
CA GLN A 94 7.23 -9.30 -16.36
C GLN A 94 7.17 -9.29 -14.82
N PRO A 95 7.59 -8.19 -14.18
CA PRO A 95 7.42 -8.01 -12.73
C PRO A 95 5.93 -7.89 -12.38
N HIS A 96 5.55 -8.53 -11.28
CA HIS A 96 4.20 -8.42 -10.73
C HIS A 96 4.16 -7.32 -9.67
N TYR A 97 3.73 -6.12 -10.07
CA TYR A 97 3.63 -4.97 -9.16
C TYR A 97 2.48 -5.09 -8.17
N SER A 98 2.64 -4.46 -7.00
CA SER A 98 1.59 -4.42 -5.96
C SER A 98 0.40 -3.58 -6.43
N CYS A 99 0.66 -2.42 -7.05
CA CYS A 99 -0.35 -1.66 -7.76
C CYS A 99 -0.21 -1.85 -9.27
N ARG A 100 -1.15 -2.56 -9.89
CA ARG A 100 -1.16 -2.77 -11.36
C ARG A 100 -1.37 -1.48 -12.15
N ALA A 101 -2.11 -0.52 -11.59
CA ALA A 101 -2.44 0.73 -12.28
C ALA A 101 -1.21 1.62 -12.47
N CYS A 102 -0.48 1.92 -11.38
CA CYS A 102 0.69 2.79 -11.46
C CYS A 102 2.03 2.06 -11.52
N GLN A 103 2.03 0.72 -11.51
CA GLN A 103 3.25 -0.10 -11.44
C GLN A 103 4.16 0.30 -10.26
N ASP A 104 3.52 0.57 -9.12
CA ASP A 104 4.17 1.07 -7.90
C ASP A 104 4.97 2.38 -8.09
N THR A 105 4.68 3.20 -9.11
CA THR A 105 5.25 4.56 -9.25
C THR A 105 4.51 5.60 -8.43
N GLY A 106 3.25 5.32 -8.09
CA GLY A 106 2.36 6.22 -7.37
C GLY A 106 1.75 7.34 -8.22
N ARG A 107 1.97 7.37 -9.54
CA ARG A 107 1.41 8.38 -10.45
C ARG A 107 0.60 7.73 -11.58
N LEU A 108 -0.46 8.42 -12.00
CA LEU A 108 -1.26 8.12 -13.20
C LEU A 108 -1.49 9.46 -13.92
N GLU A 109 -1.02 9.60 -15.16
CA GLU A 109 -1.26 10.80 -16.00
C GLU A 109 -0.99 12.14 -15.28
N GLY A 110 0.14 12.23 -14.57
CA GLY A 110 0.51 13.43 -13.81
C GLY A 110 -0.21 13.59 -12.45
N GLN A 111 -1.24 12.81 -12.16
CA GLN A 111 -1.95 12.80 -10.88
C GLN A 111 -1.46 11.70 -9.94
N TRP A 112 -1.81 11.80 -8.66
CA TRP A 112 -1.50 10.75 -7.69
C TRP A 112 -2.40 9.53 -7.91
N CYS A 113 -1.80 8.34 -7.93
CA CYS A 113 -2.55 7.09 -8.00
C CYS A 113 -3.41 6.90 -6.72
N PRO A 114 -4.65 6.38 -6.83
CA PRO A 114 -5.49 6.09 -5.67
C PRO A 114 -4.82 5.22 -4.60
N CYS A 115 -3.91 4.32 -4.98
CA CYS A 115 -3.18 3.48 -4.04
C CYS A 115 -2.31 4.29 -3.05
N ARG A 116 -1.93 5.53 -3.39
CA ARG A 116 -1.21 6.43 -2.48
C ARG A 116 -2.02 6.70 -1.23
N LYS A 117 -3.35 6.87 -1.36
CA LYS A 117 -4.23 7.13 -0.22
C LYS A 117 -4.13 6.00 0.80
N GLN A 118 -4.18 4.74 0.35
CA GLN A 118 -4.04 3.57 1.20
C GLN A 118 -2.70 3.55 1.93
N ILE A 119 -1.59 3.79 1.22
CA ILE A 119 -0.25 3.84 1.85
C ILE A 119 -0.20 4.92 2.93
N VAL A 120 -0.67 6.13 2.61
CA VAL A 120 -0.70 7.25 3.57
C VAL A 120 -1.55 6.90 4.79
N GLN A 121 -2.72 6.28 4.58
CA GLN A 121 -3.60 5.84 5.67
C GLN A 121 -2.91 4.83 6.60
N THR A 122 -2.10 3.93 6.05
CA THR A 122 -1.35 2.94 6.84
C THR A 122 -0.23 3.57 7.67
N ILE A 123 0.52 4.54 7.12
CA ILE A 123 1.70 5.10 7.80
C ILE A 123 1.39 6.34 8.65
N LEU A 124 0.28 7.04 8.40
CA LEU A 124 -0.06 8.27 9.12
C LEU A 124 -0.10 8.09 10.65
N PRO A 125 -0.66 7.00 11.20
CA PRO A 125 -0.67 6.78 12.64
C PRO A 125 0.72 6.79 13.29
N ASP A 126 1.77 6.36 12.57
CA ASP A 126 3.14 6.30 13.11
C ASP A 126 3.74 7.69 13.39
N TYR A 127 3.16 8.73 12.79
CA TYR A 127 3.56 10.12 12.96
C TYR A 127 2.73 10.88 14.01
N LEU A 128 1.70 10.26 14.58
CA LEU A 128 0.90 10.84 15.66
C LEU A 128 1.57 10.59 17.02
N PRO A 129 1.37 11.51 17.99
CA PRO A 129 1.98 11.37 19.31
C PRO A 129 1.41 10.17 20.09
N ASP A 130 0.14 9.87 19.88
CA ASP A 130 -0.53 8.72 20.48
C ASP A 130 -0.54 7.54 19.52
N ARG A 131 -0.15 6.37 20.01
CA ARG A 131 -0.19 5.12 19.26
C ARG A 131 -1.35 4.27 19.73
N MET A 132 -2.04 3.66 18.77
CA MET A 132 -2.95 2.57 19.04
C MET A 132 -2.15 1.29 19.31
N ALA A 133 -2.68 0.41 20.15
CA ALA A 133 -2.12 -0.93 20.28
C ALA A 133 -2.27 -1.67 18.95
N ALA A 134 -1.16 -2.19 18.42
CA ALA A 134 -1.13 -2.87 17.11
C ALA A 134 -1.97 -4.15 17.08
N ASP A 135 -2.31 -4.67 18.25
CA ASP A 135 -3.04 -5.90 18.48
C ASP A 135 -4.42 -5.65 19.11
N ALA A 136 -4.92 -4.41 19.06
CA ALA A 136 -6.27 -4.08 19.45
C ALA A 136 -7.28 -4.65 18.44
N SER A 137 -8.04 -5.65 18.85
CA SER A 137 -9.05 -6.29 18.03
C SER A 137 -10.24 -6.76 18.85
N PHE A 138 -11.42 -6.80 18.24
CA PHE A 138 -12.65 -7.16 18.94
C PHE A 138 -12.62 -8.61 19.48
N ASP A 139 -11.91 -9.53 18.82
CA ASP A 139 -11.74 -10.93 19.27
C ASP A 139 -10.94 -11.04 20.57
N ARG A 140 -10.13 -10.02 20.89
CA ARG A 140 -9.37 -9.95 22.13
C ARG A 140 -10.14 -9.25 23.25
N PHE A 141 -11.34 -8.76 22.98
CA PHE A 141 -12.18 -8.15 23.99
C PHE A 141 -12.88 -9.23 24.83
N ASN A 142 -12.31 -9.57 25.99
CA ASN A 142 -12.84 -10.63 26.84
C ASN A 142 -13.84 -10.09 27.89
N LEU A 143 -15.13 -10.34 27.68
CA LEU A 143 -16.19 -9.95 28.60
C LEU A 143 -16.13 -10.66 29.97
N ASN A 144 -15.45 -11.80 30.06
CA ASN A 144 -15.34 -12.54 31.32
C ASN A 144 -14.42 -11.86 32.34
N LEU A 145 -13.68 -10.81 31.93
CA LEU A 145 -12.85 -10.00 32.82
C LEU A 145 -13.65 -8.98 33.65
N PHE A 146 -14.95 -8.83 33.38
CA PHE A 146 -15.82 -7.87 34.06
C PHE A 146 -16.78 -8.57 35.05
N GLU A 147 -17.00 -7.89 36.18
CA GLU A 147 -18.06 -8.22 37.15
C GLU A 147 -19.44 -8.14 36.50
N ALA A 148 -20.43 -8.88 37.03
CA ALA A 148 -21.73 -9.07 36.40
C ALA A 148 -22.40 -7.75 35.94
N GLY A 149 -22.41 -6.71 36.77
CA GLY A 149 -23.04 -5.42 36.42
C GLY A 149 -22.28 -4.60 35.37
N ASP A 150 -20.95 -4.67 35.35
CA ASP A 150 -20.13 -3.98 34.35
C ASP A 150 -20.07 -4.79 33.03
N ARG A 151 -20.24 -6.11 33.12
CA ARG A 151 -20.22 -7.02 31.96
C ARG A 151 -21.32 -6.70 30.97
N ASP A 152 -22.55 -6.50 31.44
CA ASP A 152 -23.70 -6.22 30.57
C ASP A 152 -23.49 -4.88 29.84
N VAL A 153 -23.06 -3.84 30.56
CA VAL A 153 -22.75 -2.52 29.97
C VAL A 153 -21.62 -2.62 28.94
N MET A 154 -20.57 -3.38 29.23
CA MET A 154 -19.46 -3.56 28.30
C MET A 154 -19.83 -4.44 27.10
N ALA A 155 -20.77 -5.38 27.26
CA ALA A 155 -21.32 -6.16 26.16
C ALA A 155 -22.10 -5.27 25.19
N ASP A 156 -22.92 -4.36 25.71
CA ASP A 156 -23.62 -3.36 24.91
C ASP A 156 -22.63 -2.46 24.15
N TYR A 157 -21.60 -1.95 24.84
CA TYR A 157 -20.55 -1.14 24.19
C TYR A 157 -19.78 -1.89 23.12
N LEU A 158 -19.45 -3.16 23.35
CA LEU A 158 -18.80 -4.01 22.35
C LEU A 158 -19.70 -4.17 21.12
N GLN A 159 -20.97 -4.49 21.31
CA GLN A 159 -21.93 -4.66 20.21
C GLN A 159 -22.08 -3.36 19.41
N MET A 160 -22.24 -2.22 20.09
CA MET A 160 -22.35 -0.91 19.45
C MET A 160 -21.08 -0.56 18.65
N ALA A 161 -19.90 -0.82 19.22
CA ALA A 161 -18.62 -0.59 18.54
C ALA A 161 -18.46 -1.45 17.28
N GLN A 162 -18.85 -2.73 17.34
CA GLN A 162 -18.81 -3.64 16.19
C GLN A 162 -19.75 -3.18 15.08
N ILE A 163 -21.01 -2.87 15.41
CA ILE A 163 -22.02 -2.37 14.45
C ILE A 163 -21.55 -1.07 13.81
N TYR A 164 -21.06 -0.13 14.62
CA TYR A 164 -20.53 1.15 14.15
C TYR A 164 -19.37 0.97 13.17
N SER A 165 -18.36 0.19 13.53
CA SER A 165 -17.20 -0.03 12.66
C SER A 165 -17.56 -0.82 11.40
N GLN A 166 -18.57 -1.72 11.45
CA GLN A 166 -19.03 -2.47 10.27
C GLN A 166 -19.82 -1.59 9.29
N HIS A 167 -20.59 -0.63 9.80
CA HIS A 167 -21.50 0.19 9.01
C HIS A 167 -21.11 1.67 8.94
N PHE A 168 -19.85 2.00 9.25
CA PHE A 168 -19.35 3.35 9.45
C PHE A 168 -19.78 4.38 8.39
N ASP A 169 -19.74 4.02 7.10
CA ASP A 169 -20.13 4.93 6.02
C ASP A 169 -21.65 5.19 5.94
N ARG A 170 -22.45 4.29 6.50
CA ARG A 170 -23.93 4.31 6.46
C ARG A 170 -24.57 4.88 7.72
N VAL A 171 -23.82 4.98 8.83
CA VAL A 171 -24.33 5.58 10.07
C VAL A 171 -24.53 7.09 9.84
N LYS A 172 -25.76 7.59 10.05
CA LYS A 172 -26.08 9.02 9.95
C LYS A 172 -25.30 9.82 11.00
N ASP A 173 -25.32 9.35 12.24
CA ASP A 173 -24.60 9.96 13.36
C ASP A 173 -23.27 9.25 13.57
N ARG A 174 -22.19 9.83 13.02
CA ARG A 174 -20.87 9.20 12.97
C ARG A 174 -20.10 9.22 14.30
N ASN A 175 -20.77 9.46 15.42
CA ASN A 175 -20.13 9.62 16.73
C ASN A 175 -20.53 8.48 17.67
N LEU A 176 -19.54 7.90 18.33
CA LEU A 176 -19.73 7.03 19.49
C LEU A 176 -19.14 7.70 20.72
N PHE A 177 -19.88 7.64 21.83
CA PHE A 177 -19.44 8.15 23.11
C PHE A 177 -19.52 7.04 24.16
N PHE A 178 -18.38 6.72 24.77
CA PHE A 178 -18.29 5.76 25.86
C PHE A 178 -18.06 6.50 27.18
N THR A 179 -18.86 6.19 28.20
CA THR A 179 -18.75 6.79 29.53
C THR A 179 -18.64 5.70 30.60
N GLY A 180 -18.05 6.02 31.75
CA GLY A 180 -17.92 5.11 32.89
C GLY A 180 -16.56 5.17 33.55
N ARG A 181 -16.36 4.32 34.58
CA ARG A 181 -15.17 4.32 35.44
C ARG A 181 -13.85 4.08 34.67
N PRO A 182 -12.70 4.60 35.14
CA PRO A 182 -11.41 4.24 34.56
C PRO A 182 -11.17 2.73 34.59
N GLY A 183 -10.36 2.22 33.66
CA GLY A 183 -9.95 0.81 33.65
C GLY A 183 -10.97 -0.19 33.07
N THR A 184 -12.17 0.23 32.66
CA THR A 184 -13.20 -0.70 32.15
C THR A 184 -13.04 -1.08 30.66
N GLY A 185 -11.87 -0.89 30.04
CA GLY A 185 -11.65 -1.29 28.63
C GLY A 185 -12.24 -0.39 27.54
N LYS A 186 -12.85 0.76 27.88
CA LYS A 186 -13.38 1.73 26.89
C LYS A 186 -12.33 2.21 25.87
N THR A 187 -11.13 2.55 26.35
CA THR A 187 -10.02 2.96 25.47
C THR A 187 -9.62 1.83 24.52
N PHE A 188 -9.63 0.59 25.01
CA PHE A 188 -9.33 -0.57 24.18
C PHE A 188 -10.42 -0.80 23.12
N LEU A 189 -11.71 -0.66 23.45
CA LEU A 189 -12.79 -0.69 22.46
C LEU A 189 -12.63 0.38 21.37
N MET A 190 -12.30 1.60 21.75
CA MET A 190 -12.04 2.68 20.79
C MET A 190 -10.90 2.31 19.83
N GLN A 191 -9.83 1.71 20.35
CA GLN A 191 -8.72 1.24 19.53
C GLN A 191 -9.13 0.06 18.62
N CYS A 192 -9.92 -0.90 19.12
CA CYS A 192 -10.46 -1.98 18.30
C CYS A 192 -11.30 -1.45 17.13
N SER A 193 -12.17 -0.46 17.40
CA SER A 193 -12.97 0.20 16.38
C SER A 193 -12.10 0.88 15.33
N GLY A 194 -11.05 1.59 15.76
CA GLY A 194 -10.09 2.21 14.86
C GLY A 194 -9.32 1.20 14.00
N GLN A 195 -8.85 0.09 14.59
CA GLN A 195 -8.15 -0.95 13.84
C GLN A 195 -9.07 -1.55 12.77
N ARG A 196 -10.32 -1.86 13.13
CA ARG A 196 -11.31 -2.37 12.19
C ARG A 196 -11.57 -1.41 11.02
N LEU A 197 -11.56 -0.11 11.26
CA LEU A 197 -11.72 0.91 10.21
C LEU A 197 -10.47 1.02 9.33
N MET A 198 -9.26 0.91 9.90
CA MET A 198 -8.02 0.86 9.13
C MET A 198 -7.97 -0.37 8.21
N ASP A 199 -8.42 -1.54 8.69
CA ASP A 199 -8.53 -2.76 7.87
C ASP A 199 -9.50 -2.59 6.69
N GLN A 200 -10.48 -1.69 6.79
CA GLN A 200 -11.39 -1.30 5.72
C GLN A 200 -10.84 -0.18 4.82
N GLY A 201 -9.58 0.22 4.99
CA GLY A 201 -8.94 1.28 4.22
C GLY A 201 -9.38 2.70 4.61
N LYS A 202 -9.85 2.91 5.85
CA LYS A 202 -10.15 4.24 6.38
C LYS A 202 -8.91 4.84 7.05
N ALA A 203 -8.78 6.16 6.95
CA ALA A 203 -7.77 6.88 7.71
C ALA A 203 -8.26 6.99 9.16
N VAL A 204 -7.45 6.59 10.13
CA VAL A 204 -7.78 6.73 11.56
C VAL A 204 -6.70 7.57 12.22
N ILE A 205 -7.16 8.53 13.02
CA ILE A 205 -6.31 9.37 13.87
C ILE A 205 -6.73 9.08 15.30
N TYR A 206 -5.80 8.53 16.08
CA TYR A 206 -5.97 8.34 17.51
C TYR A 206 -5.19 9.44 18.23
N VAL A 207 -5.86 10.16 19.14
CA VAL A 207 -5.24 11.24 19.90
C VAL A 207 -5.91 11.36 21.27
N THR A 208 -5.08 11.50 22.30
CA THR A 208 -5.55 11.79 23.65
C THR A 208 -5.86 13.27 23.80
N ALA A 209 -6.79 13.63 24.69
CA ALA A 209 -7.16 15.02 24.89
C ALA A 209 -5.96 15.93 25.23
N PRO A 210 -5.03 15.56 26.15
CA PRO A 210 -3.85 16.38 26.45
C PRO A 210 -2.99 16.67 25.20
N ASN A 211 -2.67 15.64 24.41
CA ASN A 211 -1.88 15.80 23.20
C ASN A 211 -2.59 16.63 22.13
N LEU A 212 -3.91 16.46 22.00
CA LEU A 212 -4.71 17.29 21.09
C LEU A 212 -4.62 18.78 21.48
N PHE A 213 -4.78 19.10 22.77
CA PHE A 213 -4.67 20.48 23.25
C PHE A 213 -3.26 21.04 23.05
N ASP A 214 -2.22 20.26 23.32
CA ASP A 214 -0.83 20.66 23.09
C ASP A 214 -0.55 20.96 21.61
N MET A 215 -1.06 20.12 20.70
CA MET A 215 -0.95 20.33 19.26
C MET A 215 -1.61 21.65 18.84
N ILE A 216 -2.84 21.92 19.32
CA ILE A 216 -3.57 23.16 19.02
C ILE A 216 -2.82 24.38 19.57
N MET A 217 -2.29 24.30 20.79
CA MET A 217 -1.57 25.41 21.41
C MET A 217 -0.26 25.73 20.69
N ARG A 218 0.51 24.70 20.30
CA ARG A 218 1.74 24.88 19.50
C ARG A 218 1.42 25.54 18.16
N TYR A 219 0.37 25.09 17.48
CA TYR A 219 -0.07 25.67 16.21
C TYR A 219 -0.44 27.16 16.36
N LYS A 220 -1.25 27.51 17.38
CA LYS A 220 -1.61 28.92 17.64
C LYS A 220 -0.39 29.80 17.89
N ARG A 221 0.59 29.34 18.68
CA ARG A 221 1.83 30.10 18.94
C ARG A 221 2.63 30.34 17.65
N GLN A 222 2.76 29.32 16.80
CA GLN A 222 3.47 29.44 15.52
C GLN A 222 2.80 30.44 14.57
N GLN A 223 1.47 30.50 14.53
CA GLN A 223 0.77 31.52 13.75
C GLN A 223 1.00 32.93 14.28
N LEU A 224 1.11 33.09 15.60
CA LEU A 224 1.31 34.39 16.24
C LEU A 224 2.77 34.88 16.13
N SER A 225 3.75 33.98 15.95
CA SER A 225 5.15 34.36 15.70
C SER A 225 5.39 35.06 14.35
N PHE A 226 4.39 35.14 13.48
CA PHE A 226 4.44 35.87 12.21
C PHE A 226 3.44 37.04 12.19
N ARG A 227 3.50 37.90 13.21
CA ARG A 227 2.91 39.24 13.17
C ARG A 227 4.01 40.24 13.49
N PRO A 228 4.59 40.96 12.49
CA PRO A 228 5.37 42.14 12.81
C PRO A 228 4.44 43.11 13.54
N ASP A 229 4.93 43.73 14.61
CA ASP A 229 4.16 44.73 15.34
C ASP A 229 3.60 45.76 14.34
N PRO A 230 2.30 46.12 14.42
CA PRO A 230 1.80 47.24 13.65
C PRO A 230 2.55 48.49 14.11
N ALA A 231 3.28 49.12 13.18
CA ALA A 231 3.94 50.40 13.39
C ALA A 231 2.92 51.50 13.75
#